data_AF-A0A133S155-F1
#
_entry.id   AF-A0A133S155-F1
#
_cell.length_a   1.000
_cell.length_b   1.000
_cell.length_c   1.000
_cell.angle_alpha   90.00
_cell.angle_beta   90.00
_cell.angle_gamma   90.00
#
_symmetry.space_group_name_H-M   'P 1'
#
loop_
_entity.id
_entity.type
_entity.pdbx_description
1 polymer ?
#
loop_
_entity_poly.entity_id
_entity_poly.type
_entity_poly.pdbx_seq_one_letter_code
_entity_poly.pdbx_strand_id
1 'polypeptide(L)'
;MNITNVKAGVNDTDAVNVKQLKDARTVVTSNDNSVTVNKTENGNQVTYDLHVAPGAAQSVWNVKSTGNTTADSETTAKTISDSKTVEMAAGKNLTVKQTSNNDGAKVEFDLANDIKIGKDGRDGVDGKIGVNGKDGSSVVINGKDGSIGLNGKDGKDGLTMKGEKGADGVTRIVYEDHDNNKHEVATLDDGLRFDANSGGEKKNKLGSKVTVKGTGAKADSEYDSSNIKTSITQGADGNSEINIGLAKDLNNINTIKNGGPATFTIGGNEFKFDGGNVNMGGNNITNLKSGIVNNNSTDDTNGANIGDVKTISKANDLHIAPTTSNRTGETTTSYAYDTASKSVTLKYNDGNGANQAGTIAKIDLSGLADQIKDGYSFSTDAKGNVVGNHAVTAVGNGKTVSYAAGDNLTVKQDIDATTGEHTYTYALSNDIKVGKDGKDGIDGKIGVNGKDG
;
A
#
# COMPACT_ATOMS: atom_id res chain seq x y z
N MET A 1 -17.12 -132.85 -92.53
CA MET A 1 -16.48 -133.97 -91.79
C MET A 1 -16.55 -133.62 -90.31
N ASN A 2 -17.24 -134.43 -89.50
CA ASN A 2 -17.19 -134.32 -88.04
C ASN A 2 -16.28 -135.44 -87.53
N ILE A 3 -15.20 -135.09 -86.83
CA ILE A 3 -14.40 -136.10 -86.12
C ILE A 3 -15.18 -136.44 -84.85
N THR A 4 -15.62 -137.69 -84.73
CA THR A 4 -16.37 -138.19 -83.56
C THR A 4 -15.44 -138.95 -82.61
N ASN A 5 -15.83 -139.09 -81.33
CA ASN A 5 -15.05 -139.75 -80.26
C ASN A 5 -13.70 -139.10 -79.89
N VAL A 6 -13.56 -137.77 -80.04
CA VAL A 6 -12.38 -137.06 -79.52
C VAL A 6 -12.47 -136.97 -77.98
N LYS A 7 -11.68 -137.80 -77.28
CA LYS A 7 -11.50 -137.70 -75.82
C LYS A 7 -10.82 -136.37 -75.49
N ALA A 8 -11.05 -135.85 -74.28
CA ALA A 8 -10.37 -134.62 -73.84
C ALA A 8 -8.85 -134.81 -73.93
N GLY A 9 -8.18 -133.93 -74.66
CA GLY A 9 -6.72 -133.90 -74.76
C GLY A 9 -6.11 -133.59 -73.41
N VAL A 10 -5.04 -134.29 -73.04
CA VAL A 10 -4.35 -134.12 -71.76
C VAL A 10 -2.98 -133.47 -71.98
N ASN A 11 -2.32 -133.77 -73.11
CA ASN A 11 -1.06 -133.16 -73.49
C ASN A 11 -1.28 -131.95 -74.41
N ASP A 12 -0.32 -131.04 -74.45
CA ASP A 12 -0.39 -129.82 -75.27
C ASP A 12 -0.53 -130.09 -76.78
N THR A 13 -0.15 -131.28 -77.26
CA THR A 13 -0.26 -131.69 -78.67
C THR A 13 -1.53 -132.47 -79.00
N ASP A 14 -2.37 -132.78 -78.01
CA ASP A 14 -3.62 -133.51 -78.24
C ASP A 14 -4.67 -132.62 -78.91
N ALA A 15 -5.52 -133.21 -79.75
CA ALA A 15 -6.66 -132.49 -80.32
C ALA A 15 -7.66 -132.14 -79.20
N VAL A 16 -7.99 -130.85 -79.06
CA VAL A 16 -8.98 -130.40 -78.07
C VAL A 16 -10.40 -130.74 -78.53
N ASN A 17 -11.20 -131.32 -77.65
CA ASN A 17 -12.62 -131.49 -77.91
C ASN A 17 -13.39 -130.19 -77.63
N VAL A 18 -14.61 -130.09 -78.16
CA VAL A 18 -15.44 -128.87 -78.03
C VAL A 18 -15.71 -128.49 -76.57
N LYS A 19 -15.70 -129.46 -75.63
CA LYS A 19 -15.90 -129.17 -74.21
C LYS A 19 -14.71 -128.40 -73.63
N GLN A 20 -13.47 -128.83 -73.89
CA GLN A 20 -12.28 -128.13 -73.40
C GLN A 20 -12.21 -126.68 -73.91
N LEU A 21 -12.58 -126.45 -75.17
CA LEU A 21 -12.63 -125.10 -75.73
C LEU A 21 -13.72 -124.23 -75.10
N LYS A 22 -14.86 -124.82 -74.70
CA LYS A 22 -15.93 -124.10 -73.98
C LYS A 22 -15.56 -123.81 -72.53
N ASP A 23 -14.84 -124.72 -71.87
CA ASP A 23 -14.43 -124.55 -70.47
C ASP A 23 -13.28 -123.52 -70.31
N ALA A 24 -12.42 -123.36 -71.32
CA ALA A 24 -11.28 -122.42 -71.29
C ALA A 24 -11.63 -120.93 -71.52
N ARG A 25 -12.89 -120.53 -71.30
CA ARG A 25 -13.34 -119.14 -71.53
C ARG A 25 -12.84 -118.18 -70.45
N THR A 26 -12.31 -117.03 -70.86
CA THR A 26 -11.91 -115.94 -69.96
C THR A 26 -13.11 -115.38 -69.19
N VAL A 27 -12.97 -115.22 -67.87
CA VAL A 27 -13.96 -114.59 -66.98
C VAL A 27 -13.52 -113.15 -66.68
N VAL A 28 -14.43 -112.18 -66.86
CA VAL A 28 -14.23 -110.77 -66.53
C VAL A 28 -15.31 -110.36 -65.53
N THR A 29 -14.91 -109.85 -64.36
CA THR A 29 -15.83 -109.48 -63.25
C THR A 29 -15.54 -108.07 -62.74
N SER A 30 -16.58 -107.30 -62.41
CA SER A 30 -16.50 -106.11 -61.56
C SER A 30 -17.25 -106.42 -60.26
N ASN A 31 -16.50 -106.63 -59.17
CA ASN A 31 -17.06 -107.08 -57.89
C ASN A 31 -17.57 -105.92 -57.02
N ASP A 32 -17.11 -104.70 -57.29
CA ASP A 32 -17.51 -103.48 -56.59
C ASP A 32 -18.61 -102.70 -57.34
N ASN A 33 -19.10 -103.26 -58.45
CA ASN A 33 -20.10 -102.66 -59.34
C ASN A 33 -19.71 -101.27 -59.89
N SER A 34 -18.42 -100.91 -59.85
CA SER A 34 -17.92 -99.62 -60.36
C SER A 34 -18.03 -99.50 -61.89
N VAL A 35 -18.04 -100.64 -62.59
CA VAL A 35 -18.25 -100.73 -64.04
C VAL A 35 -19.26 -101.83 -64.35
N THR A 36 -20.06 -101.63 -65.39
CA THR A 36 -20.96 -102.67 -65.91
C THR A 36 -20.23 -103.44 -67.00
N VAL A 37 -20.17 -104.77 -66.87
CA VAL A 37 -19.57 -105.65 -67.88
C VAL A 37 -20.70 -106.34 -68.64
N ASN A 38 -20.96 -105.92 -69.87
CA ASN A 38 -21.98 -106.52 -70.71
C ASN A 38 -21.35 -107.59 -71.59
N LYS A 39 -21.83 -108.83 -71.44
CA LYS A 39 -21.36 -109.98 -72.20
C LYS A 39 -22.31 -110.27 -73.37
N THR A 40 -21.77 -110.35 -74.58
CA THR A 40 -22.52 -110.75 -75.77
C THR A 40 -21.91 -112.01 -76.37
N GLU A 41 -22.72 -113.05 -76.58
CA GLU A 41 -22.31 -114.29 -77.25
C GLU A 41 -22.94 -114.36 -78.64
N ASN A 42 -22.11 -114.39 -79.68
CA ASN A 42 -22.58 -114.56 -81.06
C ASN A 42 -21.85 -115.74 -81.71
N GLY A 43 -22.45 -116.94 -81.57
CA GLY A 43 -21.84 -118.20 -82.00
C GLY A 43 -20.53 -118.50 -81.25
N ASN A 44 -19.40 -118.50 -81.99
CA ASN A 44 -18.09 -118.87 -81.45
C ASN A 44 -17.28 -117.68 -80.90
N GLN A 45 -17.78 -116.45 -80.98
CA GLN A 45 -17.13 -115.24 -80.44
C GLN A 45 -17.84 -114.76 -79.17
N VAL A 46 -17.05 -114.38 -78.15
CA VAL A 46 -17.53 -113.68 -76.95
C VAL A 46 -16.89 -112.30 -76.94
N THR A 47 -17.71 -111.27 -76.85
CA THR A 47 -17.25 -109.88 -76.72
C THR A 47 -17.70 -109.33 -75.37
N TYR A 48 -16.80 -108.63 -74.68
CA TYR A 48 -17.09 -107.94 -73.43
C TYR A 48 -17.07 -106.43 -73.70
N ASP A 49 -18.17 -105.75 -73.41
CA ASP A 49 -18.23 -104.29 -73.39
C ASP A 49 -18.10 -103.79 -71.95
N LEU A 50 -17.06 -103.00 -71.69
CA LEU A 50 -16.82 -102.39 -70.38
C LEU A 50 -17.40 -100.99 -70.39
N HIS A 51 -18.50 -100.80 -69.68
CA HIS A 51 -19.11 -99.49 -69.48
C HIS A 51 -18.77 -98.97 -68.09
N VAL A 52 -17.99 -97.90 -68.00
CA VAL A 52 -17.81 -97.15 -66.75
C VAL A 52 -18.99 -96.19 -66.63
N ALA A 53 -19.90 -96.41 -65.68
CA ALA A 53 -20.94 -95.44 -65.41
C ALA A 53 -20.27 -94.16 -64.85
N PRO A 54 -20.52 -92.96 -65.41
CA PRO A 54 -19.99 -91.72 -64.84
C PRO A 54 -20.78 -91.39 -63.55
N GLY A 55 -20.51 -92.14 -62.49
CA GLY A 55 -20.97 -91.89 -61.13
C GLY A 55 -19.86 -91.27 -60.30
N ALA A 56 -19.34 -90.12 -60.73
CA ALA A 56 -18.53 -89.32 -59.82
C ALA A 56 -19.45 -88.83 -58.68
N ALA A 57 -19.02 -89.02 -57.43
CA ALA A 57 -19.78 -88.63 -56.25
C ALA A 57 -20.26 -87.16 -56.35
N GLN A 58 -21.54 -86.95 -56.61
CA GLN A 58 -22.12 -85.62 -56.66
C GLN A 58 -22.25 -85.11 -55.22
N SER A 59 -21.47 -84.10 -54.86
CA SER A 59 -21.62 -83.43 -53.56
C SER A 59 -22.86 -82.55 -53.59
N VAL A 60 -23.92 -82.95 -52.89
CA VAL A 60 -25.16 -82.17 -52.71
C VAL A 60 -25.34 -81.78 -51.25
N TRP A 61 -25.61 -80.49 -50.99
CA TRP A 61 -25.90 -79.97 -49.65
C TRP A 61 -26.89 -78.80 -49.74
N ASN A 62 -27.60 -78.53 -48.64
CA ASN A 62 -28.65 -77.52 -48.58
C ASN A 62 -28.18 -76.27 -47.80
N VAL A 63 -28.54 -75.08 -48.29
CA VAL A 63 -28.33 -73.79 -47.61
C VAL A 63 -29.66 -73.14 -47.29
N LYS A 64 -29.80 -72.53 -46.10
CA LYS A 64 -30.92 -71.65 -45.73
C LYS A 64 -30.47 -70.55 -44.77
N SER A 65 -31.11 -69.38 -44.84
CA SER A 65 -30.87 -68.27 -43.90
C SER A 65 -31.82 -68.36 -42.70
N THR A 66 -31.28 -68.29 -41.48
CA THR A 66 -32.07 -68.49 -40.24
C THR A 66 -31.95 -67.39 -39.18
N GLY A 67 -31.14 -66.34 -39.39
CA GLY A 67 -30.97 -65.24 -38.43
C GLY A 67 -30.53 -63.92 -39.10
N ASN A 68 -30.97 -62.77 -38.54
CA ASN A 68 -30.71 -61.42 -39.06
C ASN A 68 -31.00 -61.24 -40.56
N THR A 69 -32.13 -61.77 -41.03
CA THR A 69 -32.56 -61.70 -42.42
C THR A 69 -33.20 -60.35 -42.79
N THR A 70 -33.01 -59.93 -44.02
CA THR A 70 -33.80 -58.87 -44.67
C THR A 70 -35.10 -59.44 -45.24
N ALA A 71 -36.05 -58.58 -45.63
CA ALA A 71 -37.35 -59.01 -46.16
C ALA A 71 -37.26 -59.86 -47.45
N ASP A 72 -36.16 -59.74 -48.20
CA ASP A 72 -35.85 -60.46 -49.43
C ASP A 72 -35.01 -61.74 -49.21
N SER A 73 -34.71 -62.12 -47.96
CA SER A 73 -33.94 -63.33 -47.67
C SER A 73 -34.74 -64.62 -47.95
N GLU A 74 -34.12 -65.59 -48.66
CA GLU A 74 -34.66 -66.94 -48.82
C GLU A 74 -34.49 -67.75 -47.49
N THR A 75 -35.61 -68.09 -46.84
CA THR A 75 -35.62 -68.89 -45.58
C THR A 75 -35.86 -70.38 -45.81
N THR A 76 -36.27 -70.76 -47.03
CA THR A 76 -36.45 -72.16 -47.42
C THR A 76 -35.11 -72.76 -47.86
N ALA A 77 -34.87 -74.01 -47.50
CA ALA A 77 -33.64 -74.71 -47.89
C ALA A 77 -33.53 -74.86 -49.41
N LYS A 78 -32.39 -74.44 -49.95
CA LYS A 78 -32.05 -74.55 -51.37
C LYS A 78 -30.92 -75.57 -51.56
N THR A 79 -31.14 -76.53 -52.44
CA THR A 79 -30.14 -77.53 -52.78
C THR A 79 -29.10 -76.95 -53.73
N ILE A 80 -27.83 -77.04 -53.35
CA ILE A 80 -26.70 -76.69 -54.20
C ILE A 80 -26.23 -77.99 -54.88
N SER A 81 -26.44 -78.07 -56.20
CA SER A 81 -26.05 -79.23 -57.00
C SER A 81 -24.56 -79.19 -57.36
N ASP A 82 -24.04 -80.33 -57.83
CA ASP A 82 -22.65 -80.42 -58.31
C ASP A 82 -22.33 -79.33 -59.35
N SER A 83 -21.08 -78.85 -59.32
CA SER A 83 -20.58 -77.71 -60.12
C SER A 83 -21.26 -76.35 -59.90
N LYS A 84 -22.09 -76.17 -58.85
CA LYS A 84 -22.63 -74.86 -58.45
C LYS A 84 -21.89 -74.28 -57.24
N THR A 85 -21.89 -72.97 -57.12
CA THR A 85 -21.20 -72.23 -56.04
C THR A 85 -22.20 -71.56 -55.11
N VAL A 86 -21.74 -71.30 -53.88
CA VAL A 86 -22.39 -70.39 -52.94
C VAL A 86 -21.49 -69.18 -52.78
N GLU A 87 -22.03 -67.99 -53.04
CA GLU A 87 -21.30 -66.74 -52.87
C GLU A 87 -21.52 -66.18 -51.45
N MET A 88 -20.42 -65.92 -50.74
CA MET A 88 -20.44 -65.34 -49.39
C MET A 88 -20.16 -63.84 -49.51
N ALA A 89 -21.21 -63.04 -49.72
CA ALA A 89 -21.10 -61.58 -49.77
C ALA A 89 -21.24 -60.98 -48.37
N ALA A 90 -20.42 -59.99 -48.03
CA ALA A 90 -20.58 -59.17 -46.82
C ALA A 90 -21.09 -57.77 -47.13
N GLY A 91 -21.92 -57.24 -46.22
CA GLY A 91 -22.29 -55.82 -46.20
C GLY A 91 -21.13 -54.94 -45.70
N LYS A 92 -21.29 -53.62 -45.78
CA LYS A 92 -20.23 -52.61 -45.57
C LYS A 92 -19.38 -52.74 -44.29
N ASN A 93 -19.91 -53.33 -43.21
CA ASN A 93 -19.25 -53.42 -41.90
C ASN A 93 -18.69 -54.82 -41.57
N LEU A 94 -18.85 -55.77 -42.49
CA LEU A 94 -18.34 -57.12 -42.36
C LEU A 94 -17.37 -57.37 -43.52
N THR A 95 -16.33 -58.15 -43.26
CA THR A 95 -15.41 -58.63 -44.29
C THR A 95 -15.51 -60.14 -44.36
N VAL A 96 -15.46 -60.69 -45.58
CA VAL A 96 -15.34 -62.13 -45.80
C VAL A 96 -13.98 -62.41 -46.41
N LYS A 97 -13.20 -63.27 -45.78
CA LYS A 97 -11.91 -63.73 -46.30
C LYS A 97 -11.95 -65.24 -46.49
N GLN A 98 -11.79 -65.68 -47.72
CA GLN A 98 -11.58 -67.09 -48.02
C GLN A 98 -10.08 -67.37 -48.20
N THR A 99 -9.60 -68.42 -47.55
CA THR A 99 -8.29 -69.00 -47.81
C THR A 99 -8.48 -70.48 -48.17
N SER A 100 -7.74 -70.97 -49.16
CA SER A 100 -7.87 -72.36 -49.61
C SER A 100 -6.52 -73.06 -49.59
N ASN A 101 -6.52 -74.36 -49.30
CA ASN A 101 -5.37 -75.24 -49.39
C ASN A 101 -5.82 -76.62 -49.97
N ASN A 102 -4.91 -77.60 -49.98
CA ASN A 102 -5.22 -78.94 -50.50
C ASN A 102 -6.28 -79.70 -49.68
N ASP A 103 -6.58 -79.27 -48.45
CA ASP A 103 -7.55 -79.90 -47.54
C ASP A 103 -8.94 -79.24 -47.59
N GLY A 104 -9.09 -78.11 -48.29
CA GLY A 104 -10.37 -77.41 -48.47
C GLY A 104 -10.28 -75.89 -48.39
N ALA A 105 -11.42 -75.25 -48.11
CA ALA A 105 -11.54 -73.81 -47.97
C ALA A 105 -11.93 -73.42 -46.55
N LYS A 106 -11.27 -72.40 -45.99
CA LYS A 106 -11.63 -71.71 -44.75
C LYS A 106 -12.23 -70.35 -45.10
N VAL A 107 -13.39 -70.04 -44.54
CA VAL A 107 -14.04 -68.73 -44.64
C VAL A 107 -14.01 -68.06 -43.27
N GLU A 108 -13.46 -66.85 -43.21
CA GLU A 108 -13.37 -66.03 -42.01
C GLU A 108 -14.29 -64.81 -42.17
N PHE A 109 -15.07 -64.54 -41.13
CA PHE A 109 -15.91 -63.35 -41.04
C PHE A 109 -15.36 -62.45 -39.95
N ASP A 110 -14.94 -61.25 -40.32
CA ASP A 110 -14.43 -60.24 -39.39
C ASP A 110 -15.22 -58.95 -39.54
N LEU A 111 -15.38 -58.22 -38.44
CA LEU A 111 -15.87 -56.85 -38.49
C LEU A 111 -14.80 -55.96 -39.14
N ALA A 112 -15.25 -55.03 -39.99
CA ALA A 112 -14.35 -54.02 -40.51
C ALA A 112 -13.75 -53.19 -39.35
N ASN A 113 -12.50 -52.75 -39.49
CA ASN A 113 -11.85 -51.90 -38.47
C ASN A 113 -12.66 -50.63 -38.18
N ASP A 114 -13.24 -50.05 -39.24
CA ASP A 114 -14.16 -48.92 -39.17
C ASP A 114 -15.59 -49.40 -39.40
N ILE A 115 -16.42 -49.33 -38.37
CA ILE A 115 -17.83 -49.71 -38.43
C ILE A 115 -18.67 -48.47 -38.67
N LYS A 116 -19.20 -48.34 -39.87
CA LYS A 116 -20.09 -47.24 -40.24
C LYS A 116 -21.53 -47.61 -39.91
N ILE A 117 -22.04 -47.07 -38.81
CA ILE A 117 -23.45 -47.25 -38.40
C ILE A 117 -24.27 -46.08 -38.97
N GLY A 118 -25.12 -46.37 -39.96
CA GLY A 118 -25.94 -45.38 -40.68
C GLY A 118 -25.46 -45.09 -42.12
N LYS A 119 -26.34 -44.49 -42.92
CA LYS A 119 -26.08 -44.07 -44.32
C LYS A 119 -25.57 -42.62 -44.36
N ASP A 120 -24.69 -42.30 -45.30
CA ASP A 120 -24.26 -40.92 -45.56
C ASP A 120 -25.46 -40.05 -45.98
N GLY A 121 -25.60 -38.88 -45.37
CA GLY A 121 -26.82 -38.07 -45.47
C GLY A 121 -27.10 -37.50 -46.86
N ARG A 122 -28.15 -38.01 -47.51
CA ARG A 122 -29.38 -37.27 -47.84
C ARG A 122 -30.58 -38.22 -47.64
N ASP A 123 -31.62 -37.70 -47.00
CA ASP A 123 -32.88 -38.31 -46.52
C ASP A 123 -32.79 -39.36 -45.38
N GLY A 124 -32.83 -38.84 -44.14
CA GLY A 124 -34.02 -39.06 -43.28
C GLY A 124 -33.92 -39.93 -42.02
N VAL A 125 -32.77 -40.55 -41.71
CA VAL A 125 -32.58 -41.21 -40.39
C VAL A 125 -31.11 -41.06 -39.99
N ASP A 126 -30.85 -40.26 -38.97
CA ASP A 126 -29.50 -39.99 -38.46
C ASP A 126 -28.93 -41.26 -37.80
N GLY A 127 -27.63 -41.50 -37.98
CA GLY A 127 -26.95 -42.61 -37.30
C GLY A 127 -26.96 -42.40 -35.78
N LYS A 128 -27.47 -43.38 -35.04
CA LYS A 128 -27.43 -43.45 -33.57
C LYS A 128 -26.57 -44.65 -33.18
N ILE A 129 -25.57 -44.43 -32.34
CA ILE A 129 -24.89 -45.52 -31.62
C ILE A 129 -25.48 -45.52 -30.21
N GLY A 130 -26.10 -46.62 -29.83
CA GLY A 130 -26.71 -46.81 -28.51
C GLY A 130 -26.17 -48.06 -27.85
N VAL A 131 -25.73 -47.94 -26.60
CA VAL A 131 -25.52 -49.09 -25.71
C VAL A 131 -26.71 -49.12 -24.76
N ASN A 132 -27.60 -50.10 -24.92
CA ASN A 132 -28.77 -50.27 -24.05
C ASN A 132 -28.39 -51.17 -22.87
N GLY A 133 -28.49 -50.62 -21.67
CA GLY A 133 -28.42 -51.35 -20.42
C GLY A 133 -29.77 -51.97 -20.04
N LYS A 134 -29.73 -52.84 -19.03
CA LYS A 134 -30.93 -53.42 -18.41
C LYS A 134 -31.81 -52.29 -17.82
N ASP A 135 -33.12 -52.45 -17.91
CA ASP A 135 -34.12 -51.52 -17.35
C ASP A 135 -33.96 -50.07 -17.85
N GLY A 136 -33.77 -49.87 -19.16
CA GLY A 136 -33.88 -48.54 -19.79
C GLY A 136 -32.67 -47.60 -19.63
N SER A 137 -31.61 -47.98 -18.92
CA SER A 137 -30.34 -47.22 -18.92
C SER A 137 -29.69 -47.25 -20.31
N SER A 138 -29.06 -46.16 -20.75
CA SER A 138 -28.41 -46.14 -22.05
C SER A 138 -27.36 -45.06 -22.20
N VAL A 139 -26.34 -45.31 -23.03
CA VAL A 139 -25.48 -44.27 -23.60
C VAL A 139 -25.81 -44.13 -25.08
N VAL A 140 -26.05 -42.90 -25.53
CA VAL A 140 -26.47 -42.58 -26.88
C VAL A 140 -25.56 -41.51 -27.47
N ILE A 141 -25.05 -41.74 -28.67
CA ILE A 141 -24.36 -40.71 -29.48
C ILE A 141 -25.28 -40.35 -30.65
N ASN A 142 -25.68 -39.09 -30.72
CA ASN A 142 -26.57 -38.56 -31.75
C ASN A 142 -25.77 -37.88 -32.84
N GLY A 143 -25.72 -38.47 -34.04
CA GLY A 143 -25.01 -37.87 -35.17
C GLY A 143 -25.63 -36.56 -35.70
N LYS A 144 -26.91 -36.31 -35.40
CA LYS A 144 -27.67 -35.14 -35.85
C LYS A 144 -27.10 -33.82 -35.34
N ASP A 145 -26.85 -33.76 -34.04
CA ASP A 145 -26.45 -32.56 -33.30
C ASP A 145 -25.15 -32.78 -32.51
N GLY A 146 -24.51 -33.94 -32.67
CA GLY A 146 -23.27 -34.30 -31.99
C GLY A 146 -23.43 -34.51 -30.48
N SER A 147 -24.65 -34.63 -29.97
CA SER A 147 -24.90 -34.80 -28.55
C SER A 147 -24.62 -36.23 -28.06
N ILE A 148 -24.23 -36.33 -26.79
CA ILE A 148 -24.09 -37.57 -26.04
C ILE A 148 -25.15 -37.57 -24.95
N GLY A 149 -26.10 -38.50 -25.02
CA GLY A 149 -27.09 -38.75 -23.98
C GLY A 149 -26.63 -39.87 -23.05
N LEU A 150 -26.70 -39.62 -21.75
CA LEU A 150 -26.48 -40.59 -20.68
C LEU A 150 -27.79 -40.72 -19.90
N ASN A 151 -28.45 -41.88 -20.00
CA ASN A 151 -29.71 -42.15 -19.31
C ASN A 151 -29.48 -43.13 -18.17
N GLY A 152 -29.94 -42.78 -16.98
CA GLY A 152 -30.08 -43.70 -15.85
C GLY A 152 -31.23 -44.69 -16.05
N LYS A 153 -31.48 -45.51 -15.03
CA LYS A 153 -32.53 -46.53 -15.05
C LYS A 153 -33.89 -45.91 -15.38
N ASP A 154 -34.61 -46.53 -16.31
CA ASP A 154 -35.92 -46.11 -16.80
C ASP A 154 -35.95 -44.65 -17.32
N GLY A 155 -34.80 -44.14 -17.79
CA GLY A 155 -34.68 -42.75 -18.29
C GLY A 155 -34.52 -41.68 -17.20
N LYS A 156 -34.39 -42.07 -15.93
CA LYS A 156 -34.11 -41.14 -14.83
C LYS A 156 -32.70 -40.59 -14.89
N ASP A 157 -32.49 -39.40 -14.31
CA ASP A 157 -31.19 -38.73 -14.22
C ASP A 157 -30.52 -38.55 -15.59
N GLY A 158 -31.34 -38.37 -16.64
CA GLY A 158 -30.88 -38.16 -18.00
C GLY A 158 -29.98 -36.92 -18.09
N LEU A 159 -28.85 -37.06 -18.77
CA LEU A 159 -27.89 -35.99 -19.02
C LEU A 159 -27.57 -35.98 -20.50
N THR A 160 -27.82 -34.87 -21.18
CA THR A 160 -27.41 -34.69 -22.58
C THR A 160 -26.28 -33.68 -22.65
N MET A 161 -25.13 -34.05 -23.21
CA MET A 161 -23.95 -33.21 -23.34
C MET A 161 -23.65 -32.94 -24.81
N LYS A 162 -23.28 -31.71 -25.17
CA LYS A 162 -22.88 -31.34 -26.54
C LYS A 162 -21.95 -30.14 -26.54
N GLY A 163 -21.24 -29.95 -27.66
CA GLY A 163 -20.57 -28.69 -27.95
C GLY A 163 -21.59 -27.65 -28.41
N GLU A 164 -21.75 -26.57 -27.67
CA GLU A 164 -22.50 -25.38 -28.10
C GLU A 164 -21.67 -24.12 -27.84
N LYS A 165 -22.02 -23.01 -28.49
CA LYS A 165 -21.41 -21.73 -28.14
C LYS A 165 -21.94 -21.28 -26.77
N GLY A 166 -21.04 -21.03 -25.84
CA GLY A 166 -21.37 -20.41 -24.57
C GLY A 166 -21.83 -18.97 -24.72
N ALA A 167 -22.25 -18.36 -23.61
CA ALA A 167 -22.68 -16.96 -23.59
C ALA A 167 -21.62 -15.96 -24.12
N ASP A 168 -20.33 -16.31 -24.08
CA ASP A 168 -19.21 -15.53 -24.60
C ASP A 168 -18.86 -15.84 -26.08
N GLY A 169 -19.59 -16.75 -26.71
CA GLY A 169 -19.37 -17.16 -28.10
C GLY A 169 -18.32 -18.25 -28.31
N VAL A 170 -17.64 -18.70 -27.25
CA VAL A 170 -16.64 -19.79 -27.30
C VAL A 170 -17.37 -21.13 -27.24
N THR A 171 -16.92 -22.13 -28.00
CA THR A 171 -17.49 -23.49 -27.91
C THR A 171 -17.20 -24.10 -26.53
N ARG A 172 -18.25 -24.48 -25.81
CA ARG A 172 -18.21 -25.10 -24.48
C ARG A 172 -18.92 -26.43 -24.50
N ILE A 173 -18.63 -27.26 -23.49
CA ILE A 173 -19.49 -28.39 -23.16
C ILE A 173 -20.70 -27.83 -22.44
N VAL A 174 -21.85 -27.91 -23.11
CA VAL A 174 -23.14 -27.61 -22.53
C VAL A 174 -23.79 -28.93 -22.18
N TYR A 175 -24.32 -29.03 -20.97
CA TYR A 175 -25.13 -30.16 -20.58
C TYR A 175 -26.53 -29.73 -20.17
N GLU A 176 -27.49 -30.57 -20.48
CA GLU A 176 -28.87 -30.43 -20.11
C GLU A 176 -29.19 -31.52 -19.09
N ASP A 177 -29.62 -31.10 -17.89
CA ASP A 177 -29.97 -32.02 -16.81
C ASP A 177 -31.34 -32.68 -17.05
N HIS A 178 -31.75 -33.56 -16.14
CA HIS A 178 -33.00 -34.29 -16.24
C HIS A 178 -34.26 -33.41 -16.19
N ASP A 179 -34.13 -32.16 -15.73
CA ASP A 179 -35.20 -31.17 -15.66
C ASP A 179 -35.20 -30.28 -16.92
N ASN A 180 -34.33 -30.57 -17.90
CA ASN A 180 -34.10 -29.79 -19.11
C ASN A 180 -33.47 -28.41 -18.84
N ASN A 181 -32.79 -28.23 -17.71
CA ASN A 181 -32.03 -27.01 -17.46
C ASN A 181 -30.65 -27.13 -18.12
N LYS A 182 -30.26 -26.08 -18.85
CA LYS A 182 -28.96 -25.99 -19.49
C LYS A 182 -27.92 -25.43 -18.52
N HIS A 183 -26.75 -26.07 -18.53
CA HIS A 183 -25.58 -25.68 -17.76
C HIS A 183 -24.35 -25.68 -18.66
N GLU A 184 -23.42 -24.79 -18.39
CA GLU A 184 -22.14 -24.71 -19.10
C GLU A 184 -21.01 -25.18 -18.20
N VAL A 185 -20.15 -26.07 -18.71
CA VAL A 185 -18.93 -26.46 -17.99
C VAL A 185 -17.89 -25.34 -18.12
N ALA A 186 -17.38 -24.86 -16.98
CA ALA A 186 -16.32 -23.86 -16.96
C ALA A 186 -15.02 -24.41 -17.57
N THR A 187 -14.31 -23.56 -18.30
CA THR A 187 -12.99 -23.82 -18.87
C THR A 187 -11.90 -23.19 -18.00
N LEU A 188 -10.62 -23.48 -18.31
CA LEU A 188 -9.51 -22.80 -17.64
C LEU A 188 -9.47 -21.29 -17.92
N ASP A 189 -10.13 -20.81 -18.96
CA ASP A 189 -10.16 -19.39 -19.32
C ASP A 189 -11.23 -18.57 -18.56
N ASP A 190 -12.14 -19.24 -17.85
CA ASP A 190 -13.36 -18.62 -17.27
C ASP A 190 -13.22 -18.03 -15.87
N GLY A 191 -12.06 -18.16 -15.22
CA GLY A 191 -11.94 -17.88 -13.79
C GLY A 191 -12.34 -16.47 -13.34
N LEU A 192 -12.22 -16.22 -12.04
CA LEU A 192 -12.79 -15.03 -11.41
C LEU A 192 -12.23 -13.72 -11.99
N ARG A 193 -13.09 -12.70 -11.97
CA ARG A 193 -12.77 -11.32 -12.37
C ARG A 193 -12.48 -10.52 -11.10
N PHE A 194 -11.38 -9.78 -11.09
CA PHE A 194 -10.96 -8.93 -9.98
C PHE A 194 -10.83 -7.50 -10.48
N ASP A 195 -11.42 -6.56 -9.76
CA ASP A 195 -11.26 -5.12 -10.00
C ASP A 195 -10.81 -4.43 -8.72
N ALA A 196 -10.35 -3.19 -8.85
CA ALA A 196 -9.96 -2.33 -7.76
C ALA A 196 -10.34 -0.87 -8.10
N ASN A 197 -10.16 0.03 -7.15
CA ASN A 197 -10.43 1.46 -7.37
C ASN A 197 -9.64 2.05 -8.55
N SER A 198 -8.55 1.41 -8.97
CA SER A 198 -7.78 1.76 -10.16
C SER A 198 -7.18 0.51 -10.82
N GLY A 199 -6.79 0.64 -12.10
CA GLY A 199 -6.23 -0.46 -12.90
C GLY A 199 -7.25 -1.23 -13.72
N GLY A 200 -8.54 -1.14 -13.37
CA GLY A 200 -9.67 -1.77 -14.06
C GLY A 200 -9.65 -3.29 -13.97
N GLU A 201 -10.76 -3.90 -14.35
CA GLU A 201 -10.95 -5.35 -14.27
C GLU A 201 -9.78 -6.16 -14.85
N LYS A 202 -9.44 -7.24 -14.14
CA LYS A 202 -8.54 -8.31 -14.55
C LYS A 202 -9.28 -9.64 -14.48
N LYS A 203 -9.18 -10.44 -15.55
CA LYS A 203 -9.68 -11.82 -15.58
C LYS A 203 -8.54 -12.75 -15.15
N ASN A 204 -8.75 -13.48 -14.07
CA ASN A 204 -7.82 -14.50 -13.61
C ASN A 204 -8.32 -15.87 -14.05
N LYS A 205 -7.55 -16.54 -14.91
CA LYS A 205 -7.84 -17.90 -15.37
C LYS A 205 -8.02 -18.87 -14.20
N LEU A 206 -8.88 -19.87 -14.35
CA LEU A 206 -9.07 -20.91 -13.35
C LEU A 206 -7.74 -21.66 -13.14
N GLY A 207 -7.35 -21.86 -11.88
CA GLY A 207 -6.05 -22.42 -11.51
C GLY A 207 -4.88 -21.42 -11.49
N SER A 208 -5.11 -20.14 -11.86
CA SER A 208 -4.09 -19.08 -11.71
C SER A 208 -4.00 -18.54 -10.28
N LYS A 209 -2.88 -17.89 -9.95
CA LYS A 209 -2.63 -17.27 -8.64
C LYS A 209 -2.96 -15.78 -8.66
N VAL A 210 -3.77 -15.33 -7.70
CA VAL A 210 -3.95 -13.90 -7.36
C VAL A 210 -3.06 -13.58 -6.15
N THR A 211 -2.29 -12.50 -6.22
CA THR A 211 -1.44 -12.05 -5.10
C THR A 211 -1.92 -10.70 -4.60
N VAL A 212 -2.36 -10.64 -3.34
CA VAL A 212 -2.71 -9.40 -2.64
C VAL A 212 -1.56 -9.07 -1.70
N LYS A 213 -0.76 -8.04 -2.00
CA LYS A 213 0.50 -7.77 -1.29
C LYS A 213 0.75 -6.26 -1.10
N GLY A 214 0.95 -5.86 0.15
CA GLY A 214 1.52 -4.55 0.51
C GLY A 214 3.05 -4.55 0.46
N THR A 215 3.68 -3.36 0.51
CA THR A 215 5.14 -3.18 0.38
C THR A 215 5.90 -3.20 1.71
N GLY A 216 5.23 -3.57 2.82
CA GLY A 216 5.84 -3.66 4.14
C GLY A 216 7.01 -4.66 4.19
N ALA A 217 8.06 -4.31 4.93
CA ALA A 217 9.28 -5.12 5.07
C ALA A 217 9.61 -5.50 6.53
N LYS A 218 8.76 -5.11 7.48
CA LYS A 218 8.93 -5.45 8.90
C LYS A 218 8.39 -6.85 9.21
N ALA A 219 8.68 -7.37 10.40
CA ALA A 219 8.08 -8.62 10.86
C ALA A 219 6.57 -8.46 11.08
N ASP A 220 5.81 -9.54 10.92
CA ASP A 220 4.34 -9.54 11.05
C ASP A 220 3.86 -8.99 12.41
N SER A 221 4.63 -9.23 13.48
CA SER A 221 4.35 -8.71 14.83
C SER A 221 4.46 -7.19 14.97
N GLU A 222 5.02 -6.49 13.98
CA GLU A 222 5.11 -5.03 13.96
C GLU A 222 3.94 -4.38 13.20
N TYR A 223 2.97 -5.17 12.73
CA TYR A 223 1.74 -4.69 12.11
C TYR A 223 0.55 -4.94 13.01
N ASP A 224 -0.35 -3.96 13.07
CA ASP A 224 -1.59 -4.06 13.83
C ASP A 224 -2.78 -3.97 12.88
N SER A 225 -3.56 -5.05 12.81
CA SER A 225 -4.75 -5.13 11.97
C SER A 225 -6.02 -4.58 12.64
N SER A 226 -5.97 -4.20 13.92
CA SER A 226 -7.13 -3.69 14.67
C SER A 226 -7.73 -2.42 14.06
N ASN A 227 -6.92 -1.64 13.34
CA ASN A 227 -7.37 -0.44 12.65
C ASN A 227 -7.92 -0.70 11.24
N ILE A 228 -7.88 -1.92 10.72
CA ILE A 228 -8.37 -2.24 9.36
C ILE A 228 -9.62 -3.09 9.48
N LYS A 229 -10.73 -2.60 8.93
CA LYS A 229 -11.98 -3.34 8.81
C LYS A 229 -12.22 -3.74 7.37
N THR A 230 -12.62 -4.98 7.15
CA THR A 230 -13.13 -5.46 5.86
C THR A 230 -14.64 -5.72 5.97
N SER A 231 -15.37 -5.44 4.90
CA SER A 231 -16.79 -5.77 4.78
C SER A 231 -17.15 -6.05 3.33
N ILE A 232 -18.11 -6.93 3.10
CA ILE A 232 -18.53 -7.34 1.75
C ILE A 232 -19.99 -6.99 1.51
N THR A 233 -20.27 -6.48 0.31
CA THR A 233 -21.63 -6.31 -0.21
C THR A 233 -21.74 -7.05 -1.53
N GLN A 234 -22.85 -7.76 -1.76
CA GLN A 234 -23.10 -8.49 -3.01
C GLN A 234 -24.37 -7.96 -3.68
N GLY A 235 -24.28 -7.69 -4.98
CA GLY A 235 -25.40 -7.29 -5.82
C GLY A 235 -26.27 -8.48 -6.24
N ALA A 236 -27.46 -8.18 -6.77
CA ALA A 236 -28.36 -9.20 -7.32
C ALA A 236 -27.81 -9.92 -8.57
N ASP A 237 -26.81 -9.33 -9.22
CA ASP A 237 -26.05 -9.92 -10.33
C ASP A 237 -24.97 -10.92 -9.87
N GLY A 238 -24.81 -11.10 -8.55
CA GLY A 238 -23.80 -11.97 -7.94
C GLY A 238 -22.42 -11.33 -7.76
N ASN A 239 -22.18 -10.11 -8.27
CA ASN A 239 -20.92 -9.41 -8.10
C ASN A 239 -20.76 -8.91 -6.66
N SER A 240 -19.56 -9.04 -6.10
CA SER A 240 -19.24 -8.62 -4.73
C SER A 240 -18.20 -7.51 -4.69
N GLU A 241 -18.40 -6.54 -3.79
CA GLU A 241 -17.44 -5.50 -3.48
C GLU A 241 -16.92 -5.69 -2.04
N ILE A 242 -15.60 -5.82 -1.90
CA ILE A 242 -14.93 -5.89 -0.60
C ILE A 242 -14.42 -4.49 -0.26
N ASN A 243 -15.06 -3.86 0.71
CA ASN A 243 -14.65 -2.60 1.27
C ASN A 243 -13.55 -2.83 2.31
N ILE A 244 -12.48 -2.03 2.23
CA ILE A 244 -11.39 -2.01 3.20
C ILE A 244 -11.34 -0.60 3.78
N GLY A 245 -11.65 -0.46 5.07
CA GLY A 245 -11.70 0.82 5.77
C GLY A 245 -10.75 0.87 6.95
N LEU A 246 -10.35 2.09 7.31
CA LEU A 246 -9.65 2.37 8.57
C LEU A 246 -10.65 2.59 9.71
N ALA A 247 -10.26 2.26 10.94
CA ALA A 247 -10.98 2.67 12.13
C ALA A 247 -11.05 4.20 12.19
N LYS A 248 -12.19 4.74 12.65
CA LYS A 248 -12.33 6.19 12.87
C LYS A 248 -11.38 6.67 13.97
N ASP A 249 -11.24 5.85 15.01
CA ASP A 249 -10.29 6.03 16.09
C ASP A 249 -9.13 5.04 15.88
N LEU A 250 -7.97 5.55 15.45
CA LEU A 250 -6.79 4.73 15.24
C LEU A 250 -6.10 4.43 16.59
N ASN A 251 -5.89 3.16 16.89
CA ASN A 251 -5.22 2.67 18.10
C ASN A 251 -3.83 2.10 17.80
N ASN A 252 -2.97 1.96 18.80
CA ASN A 252 -1.66 1.30 18.69
C ASN A 252 -0.73 1.86 17.60
N ILE A 253 -0.82 3.16 17.30
CA ILE A 253 0.09 3.85 16.38
C ILE A 253 1.26 4.41 17.18
N ASN A 254 2.45 3.81 17.01
CA ASN A 254 3.65 4.25 17.72
C ASN A 254 4.27 5.52 17.12
N THR A 255 4.32 5.65 15.79
CA THR A 255 4.95 6.79 15.11
C THR A 255 4.27 7.10 13.78
N ILE A 256 4.16 8.37 13.43
CA ILE A 256 3.75 8.86 12.11
C ILE A 256 4.93 9.64 11.51
N LYS A 257 5.38 9.25 10.32
CA LYS A 257 6.47 9.91 9.59
C LYS A 257 5.99 10.34 8.20
N ASN A 258 5.96 11.65 7.96
CA ASN A 258 5.61 12.21 6.64
C ASN A 258 6.87 12.37 5.78
N GLY A 259 6.79 12.03 4.50
CA GLY A 259 7.89 12.22 3.56
C GLY A 259 7.92 13.66 3.02
N GLY A 260 8.93 14.45 3.40
CA GLY A 260 9.10 15.85 2.96
C GLY A 260 8.79 16.88 4.05
N PRO A 261 8.56 18.16 3.71
CA PRO A 261 8.11 19.16 4.67
C PRO A 261 6.75 18.71 5.23
N ALA A 262 6.75 18.27 6.49
CA ALA A 262 5.58 17.68 7.11
C ALA A 262 4.48 18.73 7.31
N THR A 263 3.39 18.60 6.55
CA THR A 263 2.11 19.24 6.92
C THR A 263 1.30 18.22 7.72
N PHE A 264 0.79 18.64 8.88
CA PHE A 264 -0.11 17.85 9.69
C PHE A 264 -1.36 18.66 9.97
N THR A 265 -2.47 18.27 9.35
CA THR A 265 -3.75 18.96 9.47
C THR A 265 -4.71 18.08 10.26
N ILE A 266 -5.30 18.64 11.31
CA ILE A 266 -6.28 17.96 12.15
C ILE A 266 -7.59 18.71 11.97
N GLY A 267 -8.64 17.99 11.58
CA GLY A 267 -9.99 18.54 11.51
C GLY A 267 -10.62 18.63 12.91
N GLY A 268 -11.57 19.55 13.10
CA GLY A 268 -12.26 19.76 14.37
C GLY A 268 -11.77 20.99 15.14
N ASN A 269 -12.23 21.13 16.38
CA ASN A 269 -11.99 22.33 17.20
C ASN A 269 -10.82 22.20 18.17
N GLU A 270 -10.32 20.99 18.43
CA GLU A 270 -9.34 20.72 19.49
C GLU A 270 -8.15 19.89 18.98
N PHE A 271 -6.94 20.28 19.39
CA PHE A 271 -5.74 19.48 19.28
C PHE A 271 -5.13 19.30 20.67
N LYS A 272 -5.20 18.08 21.20
CA LYS A 272 -4.89 17.76 22.58
C LYS A 272 -3.89 16.61 22.70
N PHE A 273 -3.02 16.73 23.69
CA PHE A 273 -2.10 15.67 24.12
C PHE A 273 -2.43 15.29 25.57
N ASP A 274 -2.66 14.00 25.83
CA ASP A 274 -2.95 13.49 27.19
C ASP A 274 -1.67 13.15 27.95
N GLY A 275 -0.90 14.20 28.25
CA GLY A 275 0.31 14.15 29.05
C GLY A 275 1.60 14.40 28.26
N GLY A 276 2.69 14.59 29.00
CA GLY A 276 4.00 14.91 28.45
C GLY A 276 4.14 16.37 27.98
N ASN A 277 5.34 16.68 27.48
CA ASN A 277 5.67 18.00 26.92
C ASN A 277 5.65 17.94 25.40
N VAL A 278 5.30 19.07 24.76
CA VAL A 278 5.45 19.23 23.30
C VAL A 278 6.88 19.69 23.00
N ASN A 279 7.61 18.93 22.19
CA ASN A 279 8.94 19.30 21.72
C ASN A 279 8.89 19.73 20.25
N MET A 280 9.19 21.01 19.99
CA MET A 280 9.18 21.59 18.63
C MET A 280 10.52 21.47 17.90
N GLY A 281 11.52 20.80 18.47
CA GLY A 281 12.83 20.62 17.84
C GLY A 281 13.60 21.92 17.57
N GLY A 282 13.35 22.96 18.38
CA GLY A 282 13.95 24.29 18.21
C GLY A 282 13.29 25.17 17.14
N ASN A 283 12.18 24.73 16.54
CA ASN A 283 11.44 25.51 15.55
C ASN A 283 10.59 26.63 16.18
N ASN A 284 10.32 27.66 15.40
CA ASN A 284 9.41 28.75 15.79
C ASN A 284 7.95 28.28 15.76
N ILE A 285 7.15 28.76 16.72
CA ILE A 285 5.69 28.67 16.69
C ILE A 285 5.17 30.00 16.16
N THR A 286 4.62 30.01 14.94
CA THR A 286 4.06 31.20 14.30
C THR A 286 2.53 31.17 14.36
N ASN A 287 1.90 32.33 14.16
CA ASN A 287 0.43 32.48 14.21
C ASN A 287 -0.22 32.06 15.53
N LEU A 288 0.55 32.05 16.63
CA LEU A 288 0.01 31.88 17.97
C LEU A 288 -0.75 33.15 18.38
N LYS A 289 -2.06 33.03 18.60
CA LYS A 289 -2.87 34.12 19.14
C LYS A 289 -2.36 34.52 20.54
N SER A 290 -2.55 35.78 20.91
CA SER A 290 -2.26 36.25 22.27
C SER A 290 -2.96 35.37 23.29
N GLY A 291 -2.21 34.96 24.31
CA GLY A 291 -2.75 34.23 25.47
C GLY A 291 -3.49 35.15 26.43
N ILE A 292 -3.29 36.46 26.34
CA ILE A 292 -4.01 37.48 27.12
C ILE A 292 -5.34 37.76 26.40
N VAL A 293 -6.43 37.17 26.89
CA VAL A 293 -7.77 37.31 26.33
C VAL A 293 -8.59 38.31 27.13
N ASN A 294 -8.63 38.14 28.45
CA ASN A 294 -9.43 38.94 29.38
C ASN A 294 -8.60 39.52 30.54
N ASN A 295 -7.29 39.22 30.59
CA ASN A 295 -6.35 39.74 31.59
C ASN A 295 -6.75 39.40 33.03
N ASN A 296 -7.19 38.15 33.25
CA ASN A 296 -7.47 37.60 34.57
C ASN A 296 -6.88 36.18 34.72
N SER A 297 -7.09 35.55 35.87
CA SER A 297 -6.52 34.24 36.21
C SER A 297 -6.91 33.09 35.27
N THR A 298 -7.93 33.24 34.41
CA THR A 298 -8.27 32.22 33.40
C THR A 298 -7.26 32.19 32.25
N ASP A 299 -6.47 33.25 32.07
CA ASP A 299 -5.45 33.35 31.03
C ASP A 299 -4.09 32.76 31.45
N ASP A 300 -3.90 32.46 32.75
CA ASP A 300 -2.61 32.04 33.34
C ASP A 300 -2.09 30.70 32.76
N THR A 301 -2.96 29.91 32.13
CA THR A 301 -2.61 28.63 31.49
C THR A 301 -2.45 28.71 29.97
N ASN A 302 -2.66 29.90 29.37
CA ASN A 302 -2.53 30.09 27.94
C ASN A 302 -1.05 30.23 27.54
N GLY A 303 -0.74 29.84 26.30
CA GLY A 303 0.57 30.13 25.72
C GLY A 303 0.72 31.61 25.40
N ALA A 304 1.76 32.26 25.91
CA ALA A 304 2.11 33.64 25.57
C ALA A 304 2.81 33.70 24.20
N ASN A 305 2.35 34.57 23.31
CA ASN A 305 3.08 34.86 22.09
C ASN A 305 4.15 35.96 22.32
N ILE A 306 4.99 36.22 21.32
CA ILE A 306 6.07 37.22 21.46
C ILE A 306 5.55 38.65 21.70
N GLY A 307 4.33 38.95 21.25
CA GLY A 307 3.65 40.22 21.52
C GLY A 307 3.31 40.36 23.00
N ASP A 308 2.77 39.31 23.62
CA ASP A 308 2.45 39.27 25.05
C ASP A 308 3.71 39.49 25.89
N VAL A 309 4.80 38.79 25.56
CA VAL A 309 6.08 38.94 26.27
C VAL A 309 6.61 40.37 26.17
N LYS A 310 6.53 41.01 24.99
CA LYS A 310 6.93 42.42 24.82
C LYS A 310 6.06 43.35 25.66
N THR A 311 4.75 43.12 25.70
CA THR A 311 3.82 43.93 26.50
C THR A 311 4.14 43.79 28.00
N ILE A 312 4.27 42.56 28.50
CA ILE A 312 4.59 42.26 29.89
C ILE A 312 5.96 42.85 30.27
N SER A 313 6.96 42.66 29.41
CA SER A 313 8.31 43.20 29.64
C SER A 313 8.31 44.72 29.79
N LYS A 314 7.50 45.44 29.01
CA LYS A 314 7.42 46.90 29.11
C LYS A 314 6.61 47.37 30.31
N ALA A 315 5.53 46.65 30.64
CA ALA A 315 4.68 46.99 31.78
C ALA A 315 5.40 46.86 33.13
N ASN A 316 6.36 45.93 33.23
CA ASN A 316 7.11 45.67 34.45
C ASN A 316 8.49 46.35 34.50
N ASP A 317 8.92 47.00 33.43
CA ASP A 317 10.16 47.78 33.43
C ASP A 317 9.93 49.10 34.19
N LEU A 318 10.84 49.44 35.10
CA LEU A 318 10.86 50.69 35.84
C LEU A 318 12.28 51.23 35.77
N HIS A 319 12.46 52.33 35.05
CA HIS A 319 13.75 52.99 34.93
C HIS A 319 13.62 54.49 35.12
N ILE A 320 14.68 55.12 35.61
CA ILE A 320 14.76 56.58 35.67
C ILE A 320 15.12 57.05 34.25
N ALA A 321 14.19 57.69 33.55
CA ALA A 321 14.45 58.13 32.19
C ALA A 321 15.49 59.25 32.15
N PRO A 322 16.45 59.23 31.19
CA PRO A 322 17.16 60.45 30.85
C PRO A 322 16.10 61.43 30.34
N THR A 323 15.87 62.52 31.06
CA THR A 323 15.07 63.63 30.54
C THR A 323 15.77 64.16 29.27
N THR A 324 15.13 64.92 28.39
CA THR A 324 15.87 65.60 27.31
C THR A 324 16.50 66.88 27.85
N SER A 325 17.79 67.12 27.61
CA SER A 325 18.44 68.39 27.98
C SER A 325 18.13 69.41 26.90
N ASN A 326 17.70 70.60 27.31
CA ASN A 326 17.48 71.75 26.45
C ASN A 326 18.74 72.64 26.33
N ARG A 327 19.91 72.14 26.74
CA ARG A 327 21.20 72.84 26.66
C ARG A 327 22.05 72.28 25.51
N THR A 328 22.49 73.16 24.61
CA THR A 328 23.30 72.79 23.43
C THR A 328 24.62 72.13 23.85
N GLY A 329 24.86 70.91 23.38
CA GLY A 329 26.10 70.16 23.58
C GLY A 329 26.12 69.17 24.76
N GLU A 330 25.05 69.13 25.56
CA GLU A 330 24.91 68.16 26.66
C GLU A 330 24.28 66.85 26.15
N THR A 331 24.98 65.73 26.31
CA THR A 331 24.47 64.38 26.02
C THR A 331 23.83 63.69 27.22
N THR A 332 23.92 64.31 28.41
CA THR A 332 23.39 63.82 29.67
C THR A 332 22.42 64.81 30.27
N THR A 333 21.30 64.33 30.79
CA THR A 333 20.32 65.16 31.45
C THR A 333 20.59 65.43 32.91
N SER A 334 20.29 66.66 33.32
CA SER A 334 20.48 67.12 34.68
C SER A 334 19.18 67.06 35.47
N TYR A 335 19.22 66.50 36.68
CA TYR A 335 18.14 66.61 37.66
C TYR A 335 18.31 67.89 38.47
N ALA A 336 17.21 68.60 38.71
CA ALA A 336 17.24 69.83 39.48
C ALA A 336 17.22 69.55 40.99
N TYR A 337 18.06 70.28 41.73
CA TYR A 337 17.96 70.40 43.18
C TYR A 337 16.72 71.25 43.53
N ASP A 338 15.88 70.71 44.39
CA ASP A 338 14.74 71.44 44.96
C ASP A 338 15.12 72.02 46.32
N THR A 339 15.06 73.35 46.41
CA THR A 339 15.49 74.11 47.59
C THR A 339 14.58 73.88 48.80
N ALA A 340 13.28 73.66 48.58
CA ALA A 340 12.30 73.47 49.65
C ALA A 340 12.48 72.12 50.36
N SER A 341 12.69 71.07 49.58
CA SER A 341 12.85 69.69 50.05
C SER A 341 14.31 69.29 50.29
N LYS A 342 15.26 70.20 50.01
CA LYS A 342 16.72 70.02 50.06
C LYS A 342 17.18 68.72 49.39
N SER A 343 16.67 68.43 48.19
CA SER A 343 16.88 67.13 47.56
C SER A 343 16.84 67.18 46.04
N VAL A 344 17.25 66.09 45.41
CA VAL A 344 17.04 65.84 43.98
C VAL A 344 16.00 64.72 43.83
N THR A 345 14.92 64.98 43.08
CA THR A 345 13.87 63.99 42.83
C THR A 345 14.03 63.36 41.45
N LEU A 346 14.10 62.04 41.42
CA LEU A 346 14.17 61.20 40.23
C LEU A 346 12.81 60.55 40.02
N LYS A 347 12.25 60.66 38.82
CA LYS A 347 10.96 60.05 38.46
C LYS A 347 11.20 58.80 37.63
N TYR A 348 10.43 57.74 37.90
CA TYR A 348 10.50 56.50 37.13
C TYR A 348 9.54 56.56 35.93
N ASN A 349 10.00 56.04 34.81
CA ASN A 349 9.20 55.73 33.64
C ASN A 349 9.03 54.21 33.53
N ASP A 350 7.94 53.78 32.91
CA ASP A 350 7.79 52.39 32.48
C ASP A 350 8.61 52.10 31.21
N GLY A 351 8.64 50.85 30.77
CA GLY A 351 9.26 50.44 29.50
C GLY A 351 8.58 50.99 28.24
N ASN A 352 7.46 51.72 28.38
CA ASN A 352 6.84 52.49 27.29
C ASN A 352 7.27 53.98 27.30
N GLY A 353 8.07 54.40 28.29
CA GLY A 353 8.48 55.80 28.48
C GLY A 353 7.43 56.67 29.16
N ALA A 354 6.36 56.09 29.70
CA ALA A 354 5.33 56.79 30.46
C ALA A 354 5.74 56.95 31.93
N ASN A 355 5.63 58.18 32.44
CA ASN A 355 5.94 58.51 33.83
C ASN A 355 5.00 57.78 34.81
N GLN A 356 5.57 57.09 35.79
CA GLN A 356 4.85 56.33 36.81
C GLN A 356 4.58 57.19 38.04
N ALA A 357 3.37 57.74 38.11
CA ALA A 357 2.95 58.60 39.21
C ALA A 357 3.05 57.86 40.56
N GLY A 358 3.73 58.48 41.53
CA GLY A 358 3.91 57.95 42.89
C GLY A 358 5.21 57.17 43.12
N THR A 359 5.90 56.73 42.08
CA THR A 359 7.19 56.03 42.19
C THR A 359 8.33 57.03 41.97
N ILE A 360 8.94 57.50 43.06
CA ILE A 360 10.08 58.44 43.03
C ILE A 360 11.27 57.90 43.82
N ALA A 361 12.47 58.22 43.36
CA ALA A 361 13.68 58.13 44.17
C ALA A 361 14.13 59.55 44.55
N LYS A 362 14.56 59.75 45.79
CA LYS A 362 14.95 61.06 46.31
C LYS A 362 16.38 60.97 46.83
N ILE A 363 17.28 61.75 46.25
CA ILE A 363 18.61 61.96 46.82
C ILE A 363 18.47 63.07 47.84
N ASP A 364 18.47 62.69 49.12
CA ASP A 364 18.43 63.65 50.23
C ASP A 364 19.80 64.32 50.39
N LEU A 365 19.83 65.64 50.24
CA LEU A 365 21.03 66.47 50.36
C LEU A 365 20.92 67.43 51.54
N SER A 366 19.91 67.26 52.41
CA SER A 366 19.64 68.16 53.53
C SER A 366 20.84 68.31 54.47
N GLY A 367 21.54 67.21 54.77
CA GLY A 367 22.75 67.22 55.59
C GLY A 367 23.96 67.94 54.96
N LEU A 368 24.11 67.88 53.63
CA LEU A 368 25.21 68.56 52.93
C LEU A 368 24.94 70.06 52.76
N ALA A 369 23.69 70.43 52.49
CA ALA A 369 23.27 71.82 52.36
C ALA A 369 23.53 72.63 53.63
N ASP A 370 23.45 72.00 54.79
CA ASP A 370 23.73 72.65 56.08
C ASP A 370 25.25 72.74 56.34
N GLN A 371 26.06 71.76 55.92
CA GLN A 371 27.53 71.79 56.07
C GLN A 371 28.25 72.87 55.24
N ILE A 372 27.74 73.23 54.07
CA ILE A 372 28.36 74.26 53.20
C ILE A 372 27.93 75.68 53.62
N LYS A 373 26.82 75.83 54.35
CA LYS A 373 26.27 77.13 54.75
C LYS A 373 27.12 77.84 55.81
N ASP A 374 27.85 77.07 56.62
CA ASP A 374 28.76 77.57 57.65
C ASP A 374 30.14 77.93 57.09
N GLY A 375 30.22 78.38 55.83
CA GLY A 375 31.47 78.72 55.14
C GLY A 375 32.44 79.56 55.99
N TYR A 376 33.75 79.35 55.77
CA TYR A 376 34.90 79.99 56.44
C TYR A 376 34.54 81.12 57.42
N SER A 377 34.35 80.79 58.70
CA SER A 377 34.09 81.77 59.75
C SER A 377 35.39 82.24 60.39
N PHE A 378 35.65 83.55 60.41
CA PHE A 378 36.67 84.17 61.25
C PHE A 378 36.04 85.29 62.08
N SER A 379 36.61 85.59 63.24
CA SER A 379 36.15 86.65 64.12
C SER A 379 37.20 87.74 64.21
N THR A 380 36.77 88.98 64.45
CA THR A 380 37.68 90.10 64.71
C THR A 380 37.47 90.64 66.12
N ASP A 381 38.55 91.17 66.68
CA ASP A 381 38.59 91.77 68.01
C ASP A 381 39.65 92.87 68.04
N ALA A 382 39.34 93.99 68.69
CA ALA A 382 40.25 95.11 68.87
C ALA A 382 40.79 95.09 70.29
N LYS A 383 42.08 94.78 70.44
CA LYS A 383 42.76 94.68 71.76
C LYS A 383 43.74 95.84 71.96
N GLY A 384 43.86 96.34 73.18
CA GLY A 384 44.80 97.41 73.56
C GLY A 384 44.12 98.64 74.17
N ASN A 385 44.65 99.83 73.91
CA ASN A 385 44.11 101.10 74.39
C ASN A 385 42.94 101.54 73.49
N VAL A 386 41.75 101.01 73.75
CA VAL A 386 40.55 101.17 72.92
C VAL A 386 39.52 102.11 73.53
N VAL A 387 38.70 102.79 72.71
CA VAL A 387 37.66 103.72 73.16
C VAL A 387 36.29 103.04 73.16
N GLY A 388 35.73 102.74 74.33
CA GLY A 388 34.41 102.12 74.48
C GLY A 388 34.43 100.60 74.68
N ASN A 389 33.24 99.98 74.69
CA ASN A 389 33.06 98.55 74.94
C ASN A 389 33.35 97.71 73.68
N HIS A 390 34.26 96.74 73.76
CA HIS A 390 34.66 95.88 72.63
C HIS A 390 34.54 94.39 73.00
N ALA A 391 34.12 93.55 72.05
CA ALA A 391 34.01 92.10 72.19
C ALA A 391 34.27 91.39 70.86
N VAL A 392 34.81 90.16 70.94
CA VAL A 392 35.00 89.27 69.78
C VAL A 392 33.68 89.14 69.02
N THR A 393 33.69 89.52 67.75
CA THR A 393 32.49 89.47 66.91
C THR A 393 32.77 88.66 65.66
N ALA A 394 31.87 87.73 65.34
CA ALA A 394 31.97 86.94 64.12
C ALA A 394 31.74 87.82 62.89
N VAL A 395 32.60 87.67 61.88
CA VAL A 395 32.39 88.32 60.59
C VAL A 395 31.53 87.39 59.74
N GLY A 396 30.28 87.79 59.48
CA GLY A 396 29.39 87.01 58.63
C GLY A 396 29.92 86.89 57.19
N ASN A 397 29.60 85.79 56.51
CA ASN A 397 30.01 85.56 55.12
C ASN A 397 29.54 86.73 54.21
N GLY A 398 30.45 87.23 53.36
CA GLY A 398 30.21 88.38 52.48
C GLY A 398 30.16 89.75 53.16
N LYS A 399 30.53 89.87 54.44
CA LYS A 399 30.61 91.15 55.17
C LYS A 399 32.03 91.71 55.19
N THR A 400 32.15 93.03 55.26
CA THR A 400 33.43 93.75 55.27
C THR A 400 33.83 94.16 56.69
N VAL A 401 35.13 94.07 57.01
CA VAL A 401 35.73 94.69 58.20
C VAL A 401 36.43 95.97 57.77
N SER A 402 36.09 97.09 58.40
CA SER A 402 36.67 98.39 58.09
C SER A 402 37.59 98.86 59.21
N TYR A 403 38.79 99.29 58.87
CA TYR A 403 39.76 99.90 59.77
C TYR A 403 39.79 101.40 59.49
N ALA A 404 39.38 102.23 60.45
CA ALA A 404 39.33 103.69 60.32
C ALA A 404 40.37 104.33 61.26
N ALA A 405 40.97 105.43 60.82
CA ALA A 405 41.96 106.21 61.57
C ALA A 405 41.39 107.57 61.95
N GLY A 406 41.72 108.08 63.14
CA GLY A 406 41.39 109.46 63.55
C GLY A 406 42.38 110.49 63.00
N ASP A 407 42.10 111.78 63.16
CA ASP A 407 42.80 112.89 62.47
C ASP A 407 44.34 112.86 62.50
N ASN A 408 44.95 112.43 63.61
CA ASN A 408 46.41 112.41 63.79
C ASN A 408 47.05 111.03 63.51
N LEU A 409 46.27 110.03 63.05
CA LEU A 409 46.73 108.68 62.74
C LEU A 409 46.41 108.36 61.28
N THR A 410 47.35 107.71 60.60
CA THR A 410 47.13 107.14 59.27
C THR A 410 47.18 105.62 59.34
N VAL A 411 46.33 104.98 58.54
CA VAL A 411 46.36 103.52 58.35
C VAL A 411 46.58 103.25 56.88
N LYS A 412 47.67 102.56 56.55
CA LYS A 412 47.96 102.07 55.21
C LYS A 412 47.68 100.58 55.17
N GLN A 413 46.89 100.15 54.20
CA GLN A 413 46.71 98.75 53.86
C GLN A 413 47.62 98.41 52.68
N ASP A 414 48.37 97.32 52.83
CA ASP A 414 49.06 96.64 51.74
C ASP A 414 48.53 95.21 51.63
N ILE A 415 48.23 94.78 50.41
CA ILE A 415 47.77 93.43 50.12
C ILE A 415 48.76 92.80 49.15
N ASP A 416 49.41 91.72 49.57
CA ASP A 416 50.22 90.92 48.67
C ASP A 416 49.29 90.13 47.74
N ALA A 417 49.33 90.43 46.44
CA ALA A 417 48.45 89.82 45.45
C ALA A 417 48.73 88.33 45.19
N THR A 418 49.87 87.81 45.63
CA THR A 418 50.29 86.41 45.42
C THR A 418 49.92 85.54 46.62
N THR A 419 50.18 86.02 47.84
CA THR A 419 49.91 85.25 49.06
C THR A 419 48.53 85.55 49.65
N GLY A 420 47.93 86.68 49.29
CA GLY A 420 46.70 87.19 49.92
C GLY A 420 46.92 87.70 51.33
N GLU A 421 48.17 87.92 51.76
CA GLU A 421 48.48 88.48 53.08
C GLU A 421 48.15 89.97 53.13
N HIS A 422 47.38 90.36 54.15
CA HIS A 422 47.01 91.75 54.40
C HIS A 422 47.89 92.33 55.52
N THR A 423 48.68 93.36 55.22
CA THR A 423 49.45 94.11 56.21
C THR A 423 48.82 95.48 56.45
N TYR A 424 48.63 95.83 57.72
CA TYR A 424 48.09 97.12 58.14
C TYR A 424 49.13 97.88 58.97
N THR A 425 49.59 99.02 58.44
CA THR A 425 50.61 99.85 59.09
C THR A 425 49.97 101.12 59.64
N TYR A 426 50.17 101.37 60.93
CA TYR A 426 49.67 102.53 61.66
C TYR A 426 50.80 103.53 61.88
N ALA A 427 50.61 104.80 61.50
CA ALA A 427 51.61 105.85 61.67
C ALA A 427 50.98 107.16 62.18
N LEU A 428 51.63 107.78 63.18
CA LEU A 428 51.24 109.09 63.70
C LEU A 428 51.73 110.20 62.76
N SER A 429 50.94 111.25 62.60
CA SER A 429 51.36 112.47 61.89
C SER A 429 52.58 113.10 62.59
N ASN A 430 53.55 113.59 61.80
CA ASN A 430 54.71 114.32 62.32
C ASN A 430 54.30 115.60 63.08
N ASP A 431 53.20 116.21 62.66
CA ASP A 431 52.56 117.33 63.35
C ASP A 431 51.32 116.80 64.07
N ILE A 432 51.44 116.52 65.37
CA ILE A 432 50.30 116.17 66.22
C ILE A 432 49.64 117.46 66.65
N LYS A 433 48.46 117.78 66.09
CA LYS A 433 47.65 118.88 66.61
C LYS A 433 47.06 118.46 67.96
N VAL A 434 47.67 118.91 69.04
CA VAL A 434 47.15 118.77 70.41
C VAL A 434 46.46 120.08 70.80
N GLY A 435 45.13 120.12 70.68
CA GLY A 435 44.30 121.24 71.16
C GLY A 435 44.10 122.38 70.16
N LYS A 436 43.16 123.27 70.51
CA LYS A 436 42.75 124.44 69.70
C LYS A 436 43.65 125.63 70.02
N ASP A 437 44.10 126.37 69.00
CA ASP A 437 44.98 127.54 69.11
C ASP A 437 44.53 128.50 70.24
N GLY A 438 45.40 128.68 71.24
CA GLY A 438 45.22 129.66 72.32
C GLY A 438 45.90 130.99 71.96
N LYS A 439 45.16 132.10 72.10
CA LYS A 439 45.62 133.48 71.84
C LYS A 439 46.86 133.87 72.66
N ASP A 440 47.73 134.65 72.03
CA ASP A 440 49.01 135.22 72.52
C ASP A 440 49.14 135.39 74.04
N GLY A 441 50.12 134.69 74.62
CA GLY A 441 50.48 134.80 76.04
C GLY A 441 51.66 133.90 76.41
N ILE A 442 52.88 134.41 76.20
CA ILE A 442 54.20 134.00 76.74
C ILE A 442 54.62 132.54 76.51
N ASP A 443 55.75 132.37 75.81
CA ASP A 443 56.49 131.12 75.66
C ASP A 443 56.68 130.39 77.01
N GLY A 444 56.00 129.25 77.15
CA GLY A 444 56.31 128.24 78.14
C GLY A 444 57.59 127.52 77.75
N LYS A 445 58.74 128.04 78.19
CA LYS A 445 60.01 127.33 78.14
C LYS A 445 59.94 126.11 79.05
N ILE A 446 59.94 124.90 78.48
CA ILE A 446 60.29 123.68 79.20
C ILE A 446 61.80 123.76 79.50
N GLY A 447 62.10 124.11 80.75
CA GLY A 447 63.40 124.01 81.38
C GLY A 447 63.28 123.25 82.70
N VAL A 448 63.82 122.03 82.68
CA VAL A 448 64.43 121.24 83.76
C VAL A 448 64.52 121.83 85.18
N ASN A 449 64.10 121.06 86.20
CA ASN A 449 65.00 120.28 87.10
C ASN A 449 64.31 119.86 88.42
N GLY A 450 64.67 118.68 88.90
CA GLY A 450 64.50 118.24 90.27
C GLY A 450 65.45 117.10 90.58
N LYS A 451 66.50 117.40 91.35
CA LYS A 451 67.47 116.46 91.92
C LYS A 451 66.78 115.86 93.16
N ASP A 452 66.69 114.52 93.18
CA ASP A 452 66.03 113.66 94.17
C ASP A 452 64.48 113.61 94.07
N GLY A 453 64.01 112.72 93.19
CA GLY A 453 62.60 112.36 92.99
C GLY A 453 62.41 111.40 91.83
#